data_AF-A0AAD7Q428-F1
#
_entry.id   AF-A0AAD7Q428-F1
#
_cell.length_a   1.000
_cell.length_b   1.000
_cell.length_c   1.000
_cell.angle_alpha   90.00
_cell.angle_beta   90.00
_cell.angle_gamma   90.00
#
_symmetry.space_group_name_H-M   'P 1'
#
loop_
_entity.id
_entity.type
_entity.pdbx_description
1 polymer ?
#
loop_
_entity_poly.entity_id
_entity_poly.type
_entity_poly.pdbx_seq_one_letter_code
_entity_poly.pdbx_strand_id
1 'polypeptide(L)'
;MAKKVVASVISLVLVIGIVLGIVAVVHNKNNDDQQTSAHEKVVTAICKMTENQNLCHDTLNNVNANGDPKEYIRYGVKATANQFISTMNMSDRLPVENRYTEEMKTSVKDCQKWMQFALDDLEETLSTMGNDSNIYTVSDREDDLMNWLGGVLAFKETCLVQLEEKQENDQYKVLQDLQAGGLQNATDLTHMVLDIVSGISNIIEDLNINVQPTQRRLLASDDGYPTWLSASDRKLLALPHNGGIKPNAVVAQDGSGQYNTINDALRFYPKNYKGRYTIYVKAGTYREHVIVEKHMQNVFMYGDGPTKTSVTGDVSVIFNKTDTWRTATFSVEGNGFMAKEMKFENTAGPVGEQAVALRVQSEMSAFYHCHILGNQDTLYYQAHRQFYRNCVISGTIDFIFGLGRALIQDSEIIVRKPSENKTTNIVTADGRTYPKNTTGLVIQNCKIVPDVELIPVRFKIKSYLGRSWKPYARTVIMESYIDDFIQPEGWARWNDTHSQLDTTFLAEYNNHGPGAATNGRVKEKGVHVINRKRAATFTADRFVSANYGWLRRLGVPHYLGFHQQ
;
A
#
# COMPACT_ATOMS: atom_id res chain seq x y z
N MET A 1 38.97 30.50 -14.63
CA MET A 1 38.02 31.61 -14.88
C MET A 1 36.82 31.04 -15.63
N ALA A 2 35.61 31.34 -15.11
CA ALA A 2 34.28 31.25 -15.73
C ALA A 2 33.84 29.89 -16.34
N LYS A 3 32.93 29.10 -15.74
CA LYS A 3 31.51 29.28 -15.35
C LYS A 3 30.53 28.73 -16.41
N LYS A 4 29.77 27.72 -15.95
CA LYS A 4 28.35 27.39 -16.24
C LYS A 4 27.99 27.00 -17.69
N VAL A 5 27.36 25.84 -17.84
CA VAL A 5 25.88 25.71 -17.91
C VAL A 5 25.48 24.32 -17.39
N VAL A 6 24.80 24.30 -16.24
CA VAL A 6 23.91 23.19 -15.83
C VAL A 6 22.51 23.73 -16.07
N ALA A 7 21.76 23.05 -16.93
CA ALA A 7 20.35 23.24 -17.22
C ALA A 7 19.80 21.83 -17.53
N SER A 8 18.62 21.40 -17.13
CA SER A 8 17.55 21.94 -16.30
C SER A 8 16.60 20.74 -16.06
N VAL A 9 16.22 20.46 -14.81
CA VAL A 9 15.18 19.47 -14.46
C VAL A 9 13.81 20.15 -14.30
N ILE A 10 13.66 21.41 -14.75
CA ILE A 10 12.49 22.26 -14.44
C ILE A 10 11.30 22.07 -15.42
N SER A 11 11.34 21.12 -16.36
CA SER A 11 10.30 21.06 -17.41
C SER A 11 8.99 20.34 -17.06
N LEU A 12 8.82 19.73 -15.88
CA LEU A 12 7.54 19.10 -15.51
C LEU A 12 6.69 19.89 -14.50
N VAL A 13 7.22 20.95 -13.88
CA VAL A 13 6.49 21.76 -12.87
C VAL A 13 5.62 22.87 -13.52
N LEU A 14 5.77 23.11 -14.83
CA LEU A 14 5.17 24.27 -15.51
C LEU A 14 3.81 24.04 -16.20
N VAL A 15 3.20 22.86 -16.11
CA VAL A 15 1.86 22.62 -16.72
C VAL A 15 0.69 22.85 -15.74
N ILE A 16 0.96 23.11 -14.46
CA ILE A 16 -0.08 23.43 -13.45
C ILE A 16 -0.22 24.96 -13.26
N GLY A 17 0.09 25.74 -14.30
CA GLY A 17 -0.02 27.20 -14.29
C GLY A 17 -1.07 27.72 -15.26
N ILE A 18 -2.13 28.33 -14.70
CA ILE A 18 -3.09 29.27 -15.31
C ILE A 18 -4.33 28.66 -15.99
N VAL A 19 -5.41 28.57 -15.21
CA VAL A 19 -6.75 28.91 -15.69
C VAL A 19 -7.28 30.05 -14.81
N LEU A 20 -6.87 31.28 -15.13
CA LEU A 20 -7.61 32.47 -14.71
C LEU A 20 -8.71 32.71 -15.74
N GLY A 21 -9.92 32.25 -15.44
CA GLY A 21 -11.11 32.68 -16.17
C GLY A 21 -11.48 34.09 -15.70
N ILE A 22 -11.02 35.12 -16.42
CA ILE A 22 -11.64 36.45 -16.34
C ILE A 22 -12.96 36.34 -17.11
N VAL A 23 -14.09 36.38 -16.40
CA VAL A 23 -15.42 36.53 -17.02
C VAL A 23 -15.99 37.88 -16.60
N ALA A 24 -16.30 38.70 -17.61
CA ALA A 24 -17.06 39.93 -17.45
C ALA A 24 -18.45 39.61 -16.88
N VAL A 25 -18.78 40.21 -15.74
CA VAL A 25 -20.09 40.10 -15.09
C VAL A 25 -21.12 40.84 -15.94
N VAL A 26 -21.96 40.10 -16.66
CA VAL A 26 -23.27 40.59 -17.08
C VAL A 26 -24.26 40.12 -16.02
N HIS A 27 -24.73 41.08 -15.23
CA HIS A 27 -25.64 40.87 -14.11
C HIS A 27 -27.02 40.46 -14.64
N ASN A 28 -27.43 39.21 -14.45
CA ASN A 28 -28.79 38.75 -14.74
C ASN A 28 -29.41 38.14 -13.47
N LYS A 29 -30.27 38.92 -12.82
CA LYS A 29 -30.68 38.80 -11.41
C LYS A 29 -31.57 37.60 -11.05
N ASN A 30 -31.85 36.69 -12.00
CA ASN A 30 -32.78 35.57 -11.81
C ASN A 30 -32.10 34.18 -11.70
N ASN A 31 -30.79 34.08 -11.95
CA ASN A 31 -30.05 32.80 -11.82
C ASN A 31 -29.26 32.65 -10.50
N ASP A 32 -28.94 33.74 -9.80
CA ASP A 32 -28.09 33.71 -8.60
C ASP A 32 -28.78 33.01 -7.39
N ASP A 33 -30.09 33.18 -7.21
CA ASP A 33 -30.81 32.60 -6.06
C ASP A 33 -30.94 31.07 -6.12
N GLN A 34 -31.08 30.49 -7.33
CA GLN A 34 -31.12 29.03 -7.53
C GLN A 34 -29.73 28.39 -7.41
N GLN A 35 -28.69 29.06 -7.92
CA GLN A 35 -27.30 28.58 -7.87
C GLN A 35 -26.74 28.61 -6.44
N THR A 36 -27.07 29.65 -5.66
CA THR A 36 -26.68 29.77 -4.24
C THR A 36 -27.36 28.70 -3.38
N SER A 37 -28.65 28.39 -3.65
CA SER A 37 -29.36 27.32 -2.94
C SER A 37 -28.83 25.91 -3.24
N ALA A 38 -28.39 25.65 -4.48
CA ALA A 38 -27.84 24.36 -4.87
C ALA A 38 -26.45 24.11 -4.25
N HIS A 39 -25.58 25.13 -4.25
CA HIS A 39 -24.26 25.07 -3.62
C HIS A 39 -24.36 24.71 -2.12
N GLU A 40 -25.16 25.46 -1.36
CA GLU A 40 -25.30 25.29 0.09
C GLU A 40 -25.75 23.85 0.46
N LYS A 41 -26.70 23.30 -0.31
CA LYS A 41 -27.21 21.94 -0.12
C LYS A 41 -26.13 20.89 -0.34
N VAL A 42 -25.36 21.01 -1.41
CA VAL A 42 -24.30 20.05 -1.76
C VAL A 42 -23.17 20.10 -0.74
N VAL A 43 -22.70 21.29 -0.38
CA VAL A 43 -21.64 21.46 0.63
C VAL A 43 -22.10 20.89 1.97
N THR A 44 -23.34 21.16 2.40
CA THR A 44 -23.88 20.60 3.64
C THR A 44 -23.94 19.07 3.62
N ALA A 45 -24.43 18.48 2.51
CA ALA A 45 -24.51 17.02 2.36
C ALA A 45 -23.12 16.36 2.37
N ILE A 46 -22.15 16.96 1.69
CA ILE A 46 -20.76 16.49 1.62
C ILE A 46 -20.08 16.63 3.00
N CYS A 47 -20.12 17.82 3.61
CA CYS A 47 -19.40 18.09 4.84
C CYS A 47 -19.96 17.35 6.05
N LYS A 48 -21.24 16.97 6.03
CA LYS A 48 -21.85 16.06 7.02
C LYS A 48 -21.13 14.70 7.11
N MET A 49 -20.49 14.24 6.04
CA MET A 49 -19.74 12.96 6.05
C MET A 49 -18.37 13.07 6.74
N THR A 50 -17.88 14.29 6.94
CA THR A 50 -16.52 14.58 7.41
C THR A 50 -16.43 14.72 8.93
N GLU A 51 -15.33 14.25 9.52
CA GLU A 51 -15.05 14.45 10.95
C GLU A 51 -14.75 15.94 11.26
N ASN A 52 -14.04 16.62 10.36
CA ASN A 52 -13.73 18.06 10.46
C ASN A 52 -14.61 18.88 9.50
N GLN A 53 -15.84 19.16 9.94
CA GLN A 53 -16.82 19.90 9.14
C GLN A 53 -16.35 21.32 8.82
N ASN A 54 -15.65 21.99 9.74
CA ASN A 54 -15.15 23.35 9.53
C ASN A 54 -14.14 23.39 8.37
N LEU A 55 -13.15 22.50 8.38
CA LEU A 55 -12.18 22.38 7.29
C LEU A 55 -12.87 22.10 5.95
N CYS A 56 -13.90 21.24 5.96
CA CYS A 56 -14.68 20.94 4.78
C CYS A 56 -15.41 22.16 4.22
N HIS A 57 -16.13 22.89 5.08
CA HIS A 57 -16.79 24.14 4.68
C HIS A 57 -15.77 25.17 4.17
N ASP A 58 -14.70 25.43 4.90
CA ASP A 58 -13.66 26.39 4.50
C ASP A 58 -13.04 26.04 3.14
N THR A 59 -12.87 24.75 2.87
CA THR A 59 -12.34 24.28 1.59
C THR A 59 -13.37 24.40 0.46
N LEU A 60 -14.63 24.04 0.69
CA LEU A 60 -15.63 23.87 -0.37
C LEU A 60 -16.55 25.08 -0.62
N ASN A 61 -16.65 26.03 0.31
CA ASN A 61 -17.57 27.18 0.23
C ASN A 61 -17.33 28.08 -1.00
N ASN A 62 -16.12 28.11 -1.55
CA ASN A 62 -15.80 28.94 -2.72
C ASN A 62 -15.90 28.19 -4.06
N VAL A 63 -16.37 26.93 -4.04
CA VAL A 63 -16.49 26.11 -5.25
C VAL A 63 -17.69 26.55 -6.08
N ASN A 64 -17.41 27.04 -7.29
CA ASN A 64 -18.44 27.35 -8.28
C ASN A 64 -18.60 26.20 -9.28
N ALA A 65 -19.43 25.23 -8.93
CA ALA A 65 -19.65 24.01 -9.72
C ALA A 65 -21.12 23.73 -10.06
N ASN A 66 -22.00 24.75 -10.01
CA ASN A 66 -23.44 24.62 -10.30
C ASN A 66 -24.14 23.48 -9.53
N GLY A 67 -23.64 23.13 -8.33
CA GLY A 67 -24.19 22.04 -7.53
C GLY A 67 -23.86 20.61 -8.00
N ASP A 68 -22.86 20.39 -8.86
CA ASP A 68 -22.38 19.03 -9.20
C ASP A 68 -21.48 18.48 -8.08
N PRO A 69 -21.92 17.48 -7.28
CA PRO A 69 -21.15 16.96 -6.15
C PRO A 69 -19.78 16.41 -6.55
N LYS A 70 -19.62 15.92 -7.78
CA LYS A 70 -18.37 15.34 -8.27
C LYS A 70 -17.28 16.41 -8.33
N GLU A 71 -17.62 17.61 -8.77
CA GLU A 71 -16.67 18.71 -8.86
C GLU A 71 -16.24 19.24 -7.49
N TYR A 72 -17.09 19.16 -6.45
CA TYR A 72 -16.67 19.45 -5.07
C TYR A 72 -15.65 18.43 -4.55
N ILE A 73 -15.85 17.14 -4.85
CA ILE A 73 -14.88 16.08 -4.49
C ILE A 73 -13.56 16.29 -5.22
N ARG A 74 -13.62 16.55 -6.54
CA ARG A 74 -12.44 16.90 -7.35
C ARG A 74 -11.72 18.13 -6.80
N TYR A 75 -12.45 19.14 -6.33
CA TYR A 75 -11.86 20.31 -5.68
C TYR A 75 -11.14 19.94 -4.38
N GLY A 76 -11.75 19.11 -3.53
CA GLY A 76 -11.10 18.59 -2.31
C GLY A 76 -9.78 17.89 -2.63
N VAL A 77 -9.76 17.01 -3.63
CA VAL A 77 -8.52 16.32 -4.09
C VAL A 77 -7.48 17.32 -4.61
N LYS A 78 -7.89 18.34 -5.39
CA LYS A 78 -6.99 19.40 -5.85
C LYS A 78 -6.43 20.23 -4.69
N ALA A 79 -7.24 20.53 -3.68
CA ALA A 79 -6.80 21.25 -2.49
C ALA A 79 -5.72 20.45 -1.74
N THR A 80 -5.93 19.14 -1.58
CA THR A 80 -4.91 18.22 -1.02
C THR A 80 -3.62 18.25 -1.84
N ALA A 81 -3.71 18.12 -3.17
CA ALA A 81 -2.54 18.13 -4.04
C ALA A 81 -1.78 19.47 -3.98
N ASN A 82 -2.50 20.59 -3.98
CA ASN A 82 -1.92 21.92 -3.83
C ASN A 82 -1.20 22.09 -2.48
N GLN A 83 -1.75 21.49 -1.41
CA GLN A 83 -1.10 21.52 -0.11
C GLN A 83 0.21 20.72 -0.10
N PHE A 84 0.25 19.53 -0.71
CA PHE A 84 1.50 18.77 -0.90
C PHE A 84 2.52 19.54 -1.75
N ILE A 85 2.10 20.15 -2.87
CA ILE A 85 2.96 20.98 -3.72
C ILE A 85 3.53 22.16 -2.93
N SER A 86 2.70 22.83 -2.12
CA SER A 86 3.13 23.93 -1.25
C SER A 86 4.18 23.47 -0.24
N THR A 87 3.93 22.35 0.44
CA THR A 87 4.88 21.75 1.39
C THR A 87 6.18 21.32 0.71
N MET A 88 6.13 20.77 -0.51
CA MET A 88 7.33 20.47 -1.30
C MET A 88 8.14 21.75 -1.61
N ASN A 89 7.49 22.80 -2.11
CA ASN A 89 8.15 24.07 -2.41
C ASN A 89 8.77 24.73 -1.17
N MET A 90 8.13 24.60 0.00
CA MET A 90 8.69 25.06 1.27
C MET A 90 9.89 24.19 1.68
N SER A 91 9.78 22.87 1.52
CA SER A 91 10.85 21.94 1.89
C SER A 91 12.14 22.14 1.09
N ASP A 92 12.08 22.73 -0.11
CA ASP A 92 13.26 23.15 -0.87
C ASP A 92 14.04 24.29 -0.19
N ARG A 93 13.35 25.14 0.59
CA ARG A 93 13.93 26.31 1.26
C ARG A 93 14.42 26.00 2.67
N LEU A 94 13.73 25.09 3.36
CA LEU A 94 14.02 24.68 4.74
C LEU A 94 15.52 24.41 5.00
N PRO A 95 16.25 23.65 4.15
CA PRO A 95 17.65 23.36 4.43
C PRO A 95 18.56 24.59 4.48
N VAL A 96 18.24 25.63 3.69
CA VAL A 96 19.03 26.85 3.62
C VAL A 96 18.64 27.77 4.78
N GLU A 97 17.34 27.99 4.98
CA GLU A 97 16.80 28.89 5.99
C GLU A 97 17.17 28.42 7.42
N ASN A 98 17.12 27.11 7.66
CA ASN A 98 17.34 26.52 8.97
C ASN A 98 18.73 25.89 9.16
N ARG A 99 19.65 26.08 8.19
CA ARG A 99 21.04 25.60 8.20
C ARG A 99 21.16 24.11 8.50
N TYR A 100 20.43 23.29 7.76
CA TYR A 100 20.39 21.84 7.94
C TYR A 100 21.73 21.17 7.63
N THR A 101 22.01 20.09 8.36
CA THR A 101 23.13 19.18 8.07
C THR A 101 22.89 18.41 6.76
N GLU A 102 23.93 17.76 6.22
CA GLU A 102 23.78 16.94 5.01
C GLU A 102 22.84 15.74 5.24
N GLU A 103 22.79 15.22 6.46
CA GLU A 103 21.85 14.16 6.80
C GLU A 103 20.41 14.66 6.79
N MET A 104 20.12 15.80 7.44
CA MET A 104 18.81 16.43 7.41
C MET A 104 18.36 16.76 5.97
N LYS A 105 19.28 17.24 5.13
CA LYS A 105 19.01 17.48 3.70
C LYS A 105 18.60 16.21 2.97
N THR A 106 19.24 15.09 3.30
CA THR A 106 18.91 13.78 2.72
C THR A 106 17.51 13.34 3.16
N SER A 107 17.19 13.47 4.44
CA SER A 107 15.85 13.17 4.96
C SER A 107 14.74 14.02 4.30
N VAL A 108 15.00 15.31 4.07
CA VAL A 108 14.08 16.19 3.33
C VAL A 108 13.85 15.67 1.91
N LYS A 109 14.92 15.31 1.18
CA LYS A 109 14.81 14.75 -0.18
C LYS A 109 14.05 13.42 -0.21
N ASP A 110 14.23 12.59 0.80
CA ASP A 110 13.48 11.33 0.91
C ASP A 110 12.00 11.59 1.16
N CYS A 111 11.67 12.53 2.04
CA CYS A 111 10.30 13.00 2.22
C CYS A 111 9.71 13.58 0.92
N GLN A 112 10.48 14.34 0.14
CA GLN A 112 10.06 14.84 -1.17
C GLN A 112 9.76 13.70 -2.16
N LYS A 113 10.56 12.63 -2.16
CA LYS A 113 10.28 11.42 -2.95
C LYS A 113 8.92 10.81 -2.57
N TRP A 114 8.63 10.70 -1.27
CA TRP A 114 7.34 10.16 -0.80
C TRP A 114 6.17 11.09 -1.11
N MET A 115 6.33 12.40 -0.96
CA MET A 115 5.32 13.39 -1.35
C MET A 115 5.04 13.33 -2.86
N GLN A 116 6.04 13.05 -3.70
CA GLN A 116 5.81 12.87 -5.13
C GLN A 116 4.92 11.65 -5.43
N PHE A 117 5.15 10.50 -4.77
CA PHE A 117 4.25 9.35 -4.90
C PHE A 117 2.83 9.66 -4.44
N ALA A 118 2.67 10.42 -3.35
CA ALA A 118 1.35 10.90 -2.91
C ALA A 118 0.67 11.80 -3.96
N LEU A 119 1.42 12.70 -4.61
CA LEU A 119 0.89 13.53 -5.70
C LEU A 119 0.45 12.69 -6.91
N ASP A 120 1.20 11.64 -7.23
CA ASP A 120 0.85 10.73 -8.32
C ASP A 120 -0.48 10.00 -8.05
N ASP A 121 -0.71 9.57 -6.81
CA ASP A 121 -1.99 8.97 -6.40
C ASP A 121 -3.16 9.95 -6.45
N LEU A 122 -2.93 11.21 -6.08
CA LEU A 122 -3.94 12.27 -6.21
C LEU A 122 -4.25 12.56 -7.68
N GLU A 123 -3.26 12.47 -8.57
CA GLU A 123 -3.46 12.59 -10.01
C GLU A 123 -4.31 11.43 -10.57
N GLU A 124 -4.02 10.19 -10.18
CA GLU A 124 -4.84 9.02 -10.57
C GLU A 124 -6.29 9.14 -10.06
N THR A 125 -6.45 9.66 -8.85
CA THR A 125 -7.76 9.97 -8.26
C THR A 125 -8.51 11.01 -9.12
N LEU A 126 -7.85 12.09 -9.55
CA LEU A 126 -8.45 13.12 -10.41
C LEU A 126 -8.73 12.63 -11.84
N SER A 127 -7.85 11.81 -12.40
CA SER A 127 -7.96 11.22 -13.73
C SER A 127 -9.19 10.31 -13.81
N THR A 128 -9.39 9.48 -12.77
CA THR A 128 -10.55 8.59 -12.65
C THR A 128 -11.87 9.35 -12.58
N MET A 129 -11.88 10.54 -12.00
CA MET A 129 -13.07 11.41 -11.90
C MET A 129 -13.23 12.36 -13.11
N GLY A 130 -12.67 12.07 -14.29
CA GLY A 130 -12.54 12.95 -15.46
C GLY A 130 -13.84 13.53 -16.06
N ASN A 131 -13.80 13.94 -17.33
CA ASN A 131 -14.79 14.84 -17.96
C ASN A 131 -16.25 14.36 -18.00
N ASP A 132 -16.54 13.11 -17.63
CA ASP A 132 -17.92 12.64 -17.48
C ASP A 132 -18.53 13.27 -16.22
N SER A 133 -19.59 14.07 -16.38
CA SER A 133 -20.21 14.89 -15.32
C SER A 133 -20.99 14.08 -14.27
N ASN A 134 -20.65 12.81 -14.04
CA ASN A 134 -21.52 11.91 -13.29
C ASN A 134 -20.89 11.38 -11.99
N ILE A 135 -21.55 11.67 -10.86
CA ILE A 135 -21.17 11.25 -9.51
C ILE A 135 -21.09 9.72 -9.35
N TYR A 136 -21.78 8.93 -10.20
CA TYR A 136 -21.66 7.46 -10.19
C TYR A 136 -20.27 6.98 -10.59
N THR A 137 -19.47 7.77 -11.32
CA THR A 137 -18.06 7.41 -11.55
C THR A 137 -17.27 7.35 -10.24
N VAL A 138 -17.63 8.20 -9.26
CA VAL A 138 -17.04 8.19 -7.92
C VAL A 138 -17.55 6.99 -7.12
N SER A 139 -18.84 6.70 -7.17
CA SER A 139 -19.43 5.56 -6.46
C SER A 139 -18.98 4.20 -7.03
N ASP A 140 -18.95 4.03 -8.35
CA ASP A 140 -18.52 2.80 -9.01
C ASP A 140 -17.02 2.52 -8.82
N ARG A 141 -16.23 3.58 -8.61
CA ARG A 141 -14.77 3.51 -8.42
C ARG A 141 -14.35 3.81 -6.98
N GLU A 142 -15.27 3.78 -6.03
CA GLU A 142 -15.02 4.12 -4.62
C GLU A 142 -13.80 3.34 -4.08
N ASP A 143 -13.73 2.03 -4.32
CA ASP A 143 -12.63 1.19 -3.83
C ASP A 143 -11.25 1.60 -4.39
N ASP A 144 -11.20 2.03 -5.65
CA ASP A 144 -9.97 2.54 -6.28
C ASP A 144 -9.56 3.90 -5.70
N LEU A 145 -10.52 4.82 -5.58
CA LEU A 145 -10.30 6.14 -4.98
C LEU A 145 -9.81 6.02 -3.54
N MET A 146 -10.47 5.18 -2.74
CA MET A 146 -10.06 4.91 -1.36
C MET A 146 -8.68 4.26 -1.27
N ASN A 147 -8.31 3.42 -2.26
CA ASN A 147 -6.99 2.81 -2.31
C ASN A 147 -5.88 3.82 -2.61
N TRP A 148 -6.06 4.72 -3.59
CA TRP A 148 -5.07 5.77 -3.88
C TRP A 148 -4.97 6.79 -2.75
N LEU A 149 -6.08 7.23 -2.17
CA LEU A 149 -6.07 8.08 -0.97
C LEU A 149 -5.42 7.38 0.24
N GLY A 150 -5.58 6.06 0.34
CA GLY A 150 -4.85 5.24 1.31
C GLY A 150 -3.34 5.23 1.05
N GLY A 151 -2.92 5.22 -0.22
CA GLY A 151 -1.53 5.38 -0.66
C GLY A 151 -0.94 6.73 -0.29
N VAL A 152 -1.68 7.83 -0.49
CA VAL A 152 -1.31 9.19 -0.05
C VAL A 152 -0.94 9.21 1.44
N LEU A 153 -1.78 8.62 2.30
CA LEU A 153 -1.49 8.51 3.73
C LEU A 153 -0.28 7.61 4.01
N ALA A 154 -0.12 6.49 3.29
CA ALA A 154 0.99 5.58 3.47
C ALA A 154 2.35 6.24 3.12
N PHE A 155 2.43 6.99 2.03
CA PHE A 155 3.65 7.70 1.63
C PHE A 155 3.97 8.85 2.59
N LYS A 156 2.95 9.62 2.99
CA LYS A 156 3.11 10.64 4.05
C LYS A 156 3.63 10.00 5.34
N GLU A 157 3.09 8.87 5.75
CA GLU A 157 3.49 8.21 6.99
C GLU A 157 4.91 7.62 6.91
N THR A 158 5.28 7.08 5.74
CA THR A 158 6.66 6.64 5.48
C THR A 158 7.66 7.79 5.66
N CYS A 159 7.32 9.00 5.19
CA CYS A 159 8.12 10.20 5.40
C CYS A 159 8.24 10.61 6.88
N LEU A 160 7.19 10.44 7.69
CA LEU A 160 7.25 10.79 9.12
C LEU A 160 8.04 9.78 9.94
N VAL A 161 7.76 8.49 9.77
CA VAL A 161 8.37 7.40 10.55
C VAL A 161 9.89 7.43 10.46
N GLN A 162 10.45 7.62 9.27
CA GLN A 162 11.90 7.70 9.09
C GLN A 162 12.55 8.84 9.91
N LEU A 163 11.80 9.92 10.20
CA LEU A 163 12.28 11.04 11.01
C LEU A 163 12.12 10.76 12.52
N GLU A 164 11.11 9.96 12.89
CA GLU A 164 10.85 9.53 14.28
C GLU A 164 11.84 8.47 14.77
N GLU A 165 12.19 7.50 13.92
CA GLU A 165 13.04 6.34 14.27
C GLU A 165 14.45 6.74 14.71
N LYS A 166 14.97 7.86 14.21
CA LYS A 166 16.35 8.27 14.48
C LYS A 166 16.56 8.88 15.87
N GLN A 167 15.51 9.34 16.56
CA GLN A 167 15.56 9.97 17.90
C GLN A 167 16.71 10.98 18.15
N GLU A 168 17.28 11.55 17.09
CA GLU A 168 18.29 12.59 17.14
C GLU A 168 17.61 13.97 17.06
N ASN A 169 18.11 14.93 17.85
CA ASN A 169 17.55 16.28 17.93
C ASN A 169 17.37 16.95 16.54
N ASP A 170 18.27 16.65 15.61
CA ASP A 170 18.27 17.23 14.26
C ASP A 170 17.12 16.70 13.39
N GLN A 171 16.83 15.39 13.43
CA GLN A 171 15.76 14.79 12.63
C GLN A 171 14.38 15.14 13.16
N TYR A 172 14.27 15.25 14.49
CA TYR A 172 13.06 15.74 15.14
C TYR A 172 12.72 17.19 14.74
N LYS A 173 13.74 18.03 14.50
CA LYS A 173 13.54 19.38 13.95
C LYS A 173 12.99 19.34 12.52
N VAL A 174 13.52 18.47 11.64
CA VAL A 174 13.00 18.31 10.27
C VAL A 174 11.53 17.88 10.30
N LEU A 175 11.19 16.95 11.19
CA LEU A 175 9.81 16.51 11.40
C LEU A 175 8.88 17.68 11.75
N GLN A 176 9.25 18.47 12.75
CA GLN A 176 8.48 19.64 13.16
C GLN A 176 8.34 20.68 12.04
N ASP A 177 9.43 20.99 11.34
CA ASP A 177 9.44 21.97 10.25
C ASP A 177 8.54 21.53 9.08
N LEU A 178 8.54 20.23 8.71
CA LEU A 178 7.66 19.69 7.66
C LEU A 178 6.20 19.64 8.08
N GLN A 179 5.91 19.27 9.33
CA GLN A 179 4.55 19.26 9.88
C GLN A 179 3.97 20.69 9.92
N ALA A 180 4.73 21.64 10.46
CA ALA A 180 4.38 23.07 10.46
C ALA A 180 4.30 23.64 9.03
N GLY A 181 5.09 23.09 8.11
CA GLY A 181 5.08 23.44 6.69
C GLY A 181 3.89 22.93 5.87
N GLY A 182 2.86 22.42 6.53
CA GLY A 182 1.58 22.09 5.91
C GLY A 182 1.37 20.62 5.62
N LEU A 183 2.29 19.73 6.01
CA LEU A 183 2.08 18.28 5.90
C LEU A 183 0.91 17.81 6.80
N GLN A 184 0.67 18.49 7.93
CA GLN A 184 -0.52 18.24 8.74
C GLN A 184 -1.80 18.65 8.01
N ASN A 185 -1.83 19.85 7.40
CA ASN A 185 -2.97 20.29 6.60
C ASN A 185 -3.24 19.35 5.42
N ALA A 186 -2.19 18.84 4.75
CA ALA A 186 -2.33 17.84 3.69
C ALA A 186 -2.96 16.55 4.21
N THR A 187 -2.61 16.15 5.44
CA THR A 187 -3.19 14.99 6.11
C THR A 187 -4.68 15.21 6.40
N ASP A 188 -5.03 16.35 6.97
CA ASP A 188 -6.42 16.67 7.33
C ASP A 188 -7.30 16.80 6.09
N LEU A 189 -6.80 17.38 5.00
CA LEU A 189 -7.47 17.41 3.70
C LEU A 189 -7.61 16.00 3.09
N THR A 190 -6.61 15.13 3.25
CA THR A 190 -6.70 13.73 2.80
C THR A 190 -7.78 12.97 3.58
N HIS A 191 -7.85 13.15 4.90
CA HIS A 191 -8.92 12.58 5.74
C HIS A 191 -10.30 13.08 5.31
N MET A 192 -10.44 14.39 5.08
CA MET A 192 -11.67 14.98 4.57
C MET A 192 -12.11 14.35 3.24
N VAL A 193 -11.20 14.15 2.28
CA VAL A 193 -11.56 13.51 1.01
C VAL A 193 -11.91 12.04 1.20
N LEU A 194 -11.17 11.28 2.03
CA LEU A 194 -11.50 9.89 2.37
C LEU A 194 -12.90 9.78 2.99
N ASP A 195 -13.26 10.70 3.87
CA ASP A 195 -14.57 10.78 4.49
C ASP A 195 -15.68 10.94 3.46
N ILE A 196 -15.51 11.89 2.55
CA ILE A 196 -16.47 12.19 1.51
C ILE A 196 -16.64 11.00 0.56
N VAL A 197 -15.54 10.41 0.09
CA VAL A 197 -15.57 9.27 -0.83
C VAL A 197 -16.20 8.03 -0.15
N SER A 198 -15.84 7.74 1.10
CA SER A 198 -16.46 6.63 1.85
C SER A 198 -17.95 6.82 2.13
N GLY A 199 -18.41 8.07 2.18
CA GLY A 199 -19.81 8.45 2.40
C GLY A 199 -20.60 8.68 1.11
N ILE A 200 -20.04 8.37 -0.06
CA ILE A 200 -20.62 8.80 -1.35
C ILE A 200 -22.04 8.27 -1.57
N SER A 201 -22.34 7.05 -1.13
CA SER A 201 -23.69 6.48 -1.23
C SER A 201 -24.71 7.31 -0.44
N ASN A 202 -24.36 7.74 0.78
CA ASN A 202 -25.23 8.58 1.61
C ASN A 202 -25.42 9.98 1.00
N ILE A 203 -24.38 10.53 0.35
CA ILE A 203 -24.46 11.83 -0.33
C ILE A 203 -25.45 11.75 -1.51
N ILE A 204 -25.40 10.68 -2.30
CA ILE A 204 -26.32 10.45 -3.42
C ILE A 204 -27.77 10.35 -2.92
N GLU A 205 -27.98 9.64 -1.80
CA GLU A 205 -29.29 9.52 -1.14
C GLU A 205 -29.80 10.87 -0.60
N ASP A 206 -28.99 11.61 0.16
CA ASP A 206 -29.35 12.90 0.76
C ASP A 206 -29.69 13.96 -0.31
N LEU A 207 -29.03 13.92 -1.47
CA LEU A 207 -29.27 14.83 -2.59
C LEU A 207 -30.40 14.37 -3.53
N ASN A 208 -31.03 13.22 -3.27
CA ASN A 208 -32.11 12.64 -4.06
C ASN A 208 -31.77 12.55 -5.57
N ILE A 209 -30.52 12.18 -5.89
CA ILE A 209 -30.04 12.06 -7.26
C ILE A 209 -30.57 10.74 -7.84
N ASN A 210 -31.58 10.85 -8.70
CA ASN A 210 -32.30 9.72 -9.26
C ASN A 210 -31.62 9.25 -10.57
N VAL A 211 -30.87 8.14 -10.54
CA VAL A 211 -30.24 7.60 -11.75
C VAL A 211 -30.36 6.08 -11.82
N GLN A 212 -30.67 5.63 -13.04
CA GLN A 212 -30.70 4.23 -13.43
C GLN A 212 -29.34 3.57 -13.13
N PRO A 213 -29.28 2.47 -12.36
CA PRO A 213 -28.04 1.75 -12.18
C PRO A 213 -27.58 1.26 -13.55
N THR A 214 -26.45 1.76 -14.04
CA THR A 214 -25.76 1.11 -15.15
C THR A 214 -25.46 -0.30 -14.68
N GLN A 215 -26.17 -1.28 -15.28
CA GLN A 215 -25.98 -2.69 -14.98
C GLN A 215 -24.48 -2.95 -14.86
N ARG A 216 -24.04 -3.43 -13.69
CA ARG A 216 -22.67 -3.93 -13.49
C ARG A 216 -22.39 -4.89 -14.63
N ARG A 217 -21.65 -4.40 -15.63
CA ARG A 217 -21.40 -5.15 -16.85
C ARG A 217 -20.38 -6.20 -16.47
N LEU A 218 -20.86 -7.39 -16.11
CA LEU A 218 -20.09 -8.62 -16.13
C LEU A 218 -19.64 -8.83 -17.57
N LEU A 219 -18.52 -8.21 -17.94
CA LEU A 219 -17.86 -8.46 -19.21
C LEU A 219 -17.13 -9.79 -19.08
N ALA A 220 -17.87 -10.90 -19.13
CA ALA A 220 -17.36 -12.25 -19.33
C ALA A 220 -17.92 -12.79 -20.65
N SER A 221 -17.07 -13.34 -21.52
CA SER A 221 -17.47 -14.10 -22.70
C SER A 221 -17.96 -15.49 -22.31
N ASP A 222 -18.59 -16.20 -23.25
CA ASP A 222 -19.16 -17.57 -23.07
C ASP A 222 -18.12 -18.63 -22.67
N ASP A 223 -16.82 -18.34 -22.77
CA ASP A 223 -15.70 -19.14 -22.26
C ASP A 223 -15.36 -18.85 -20.79
N GLY A 224 -16.15 -17.99 -20.14
CA GLY A 224 -15.98 -17.51 -18.80
C GLY A 224 -14.92 -16.43 -18.64
N TYR A 225 -14.15 -16.01 -19.66
CA TYR A 225 -13.04 -15.03 -19.55
C TYR A 225 -13.46 -13.58 -19.86
N PRO A 226 -12.75 -12.55 -19.33
CA PRO A 226 -13.12 -11.17 -19.62
C PRO A 226 -12.83 -10.79 -21.07
N THR A 227 -13.70 -9.99 -21.68
CA THR A 227 -13.60 -9.62 -23.11
C THR A 227 -12.34 -8.81 -23.46
N TRP A 228 -11.72 -8.18 -22.47
CA TRP A 228 -10.46 -7.44 -22.62
C TRP A 228 -9.21 -8.32 -22.39
N LEU A 229 -9.36 -9.57 -21.93
CA LEU A 229 -8.25 -10.51 -21.78
C LEU A 229 -7.87 -11.04 -23.16
N SER A 230 -6.66 -10.70 -23.62
CA SER A 230 -6.18 -11.10 -24.94
C SER A 230 -6.11 -12.63 -25.03
N ALA A 231 -6.27 -13.18 -26.24
CA ALA A 231 -6.11 -14.62 -26.46
C ALA A 231 -4.69 -15.11 -26.08
N SER A 232 -3.71 -14.22 -26.13
CA SER A 232 -2.32 -14.46 -25.73
C SER A 232 -2.21 -14.63 -24.22
N ASP A 233 -2.84 -13.75 -23.44
CA ASP A 233 -2.86 -13.85 -21.97
C ASP A 233 -3.61 -15.11 -21.53
N ARG A 234 -4.73 -15.45 -22.18
CA ARG A 234 -5.44 -16.72 -21.91
C ARG A 234 -4.57 -17.97 -22.10
N LYS A 235 -3.70 -17.98 -23.13
CA LYS A 235 -2.75 -19.07 -23.36
C LYS A 235 -1.63 -19.11 -22.32
N LEU A 236 -1.12 -17.93 -21.91
CA LEU A 236 -0.16 -17.77 -20.81
C LEU A 236 -0.65 -18.42 -19.50
N LEU A 237 -1.96 -18.36 -19.24
CA LEU A 237 -2.60 -18.87 -18.02
C LEU A 237 -2.98 -20.36 -18.06
N ALA A 238 -3.11 -20.94 -19.26
CA ALA A 238 -3.48 -22.33 -19.45
C ALA A 238 -2.26 -23.28 -19.52
N LEU A 239 -1.03 -22.74 -19.48
CA LEU A 239 0.19 -23.53 -19.60
C LEU A 239 0.61 -24.13 -18.24
N PRO A 240 0.78 -25.47 -18.15
CA PRO A 240 1.53 -26.05 -17.04
C PRO A 240 3.01 -25.64 -17.14
N HIS A 241 3.64 -25.47 -15.97
CA HIS A 241 5.10 -25.30 -15.73
C HIS A 241 5.97 -24.84 -16.93
N ASN A 242 6.42 -23.58 -16.90
CA ASN A 242 7.54 -23.01 -17.68
C ASN A 242 7.61 -23.26 -19.21
N GLY A 243 6.56 -23.78 -19.85
CA GLY A 243 6.65 -24.38 -21.18
C GLY A 243 6.17 -23.57 -22.41
N GLY A 244 5.87 -22.27 -22.30
CA GLY A 244 5.39 -21.54 -23.49
C GLY A 244 5.30 -20.02 -23.44
N ILE A 245 5.77 -19.38 -22.37
CA ILE A 245 5.89 -17.92 -22.33
C ILE A 245 7.27 -17.57 -22.87
N LYS A 246 7.36 -16.91 -24.02
CA LYS A 246 8.64 -16.36 -24.49
C LYS A 246 8.97 -15.13 -23.63
N PRO A 247 10.00 -15.18 -22.76
CA PRO A 247 10.35 -14.02 -21.94
C PRO A 247 10.88 -12.88 -22.81
N ASN A 248 10.66 -11.63 -22.38
CA ASN A 248 11.26 -10.45 -22.98
C ASN A 248 12.74 -10.34 -22.59
N ALA A 249 13.07 -10.71 -21.36
CA ALA A 249 14.43 -10.74 -20.83
C ALA A 249 14.74 -12.09 -20.17
N VAL A 250 15.95 -12.62 -20.40
CA VAL A 250 16.45 -13.80 -19.68
C VAL A 250 17.69 -13.41 -18.88
N VAL A 251 17.67 -13.67 -17.59
CA VAL A 251 18.76 -13.42 -16.64
C VAL A 251 19.37 -14.75 -16.23
N ALA A 252 20.69 -14.92 -16.38
CA ALA A 252 21.40 -16.13 -15.97
C ALA A 252 22.86 -15.84 -15.62
N GLN A 253 23.32 -16.24 -14.43
CA GLN A 253 24.70 -16.01 -13.99
C GLN A 253 25.73 -16.87 -14.75
N ASP A 254 25.29 -17.95 -15.39
CA ASP A 254 26.12 -18.87 -16.18
C ASP A 254 26.39 -18.39 -17.62
N GLY A 255 25.89 -17.20 -17.98
CA GLY A 255 26.03 -16.62 -19.32
C GLY A 255 25.07 -17.20 -20.37
N SER A 256 24.15 -18.09 -20.00
CA SER A 256 23.15 -18.67 -20.90
C SER A 256 21.91 -17.77 -21.13
N GLY A 257 21.89 -16.58 -20.51
CA GLY A 257 20.86 -15.56 -20.61
C GLY A 257 21.32 -14.35 -21.42
N GLN A 258 20.43 -13.37 -21.57
CA GLN A 258 20.77 -12.07 -22.17
C GLN A 258 21.50 -11.15 -21.19
N TYR A 259 21.23 -11.31 -19.90
CA TYR A 259 21.79 -10.51 -18.81
C TYR A 259 22.33 -11.43 -17.72
N ASN A 260 23.38 -10.99 -17.02
CA ASN A 260 23.95 -11.73 -15.89
C ASN A 260 23.30 -11.35 -14.55
N THR A 261 22.66 -10.18 -14.49
CA THR A 261 22.06 -9.62 -13.28
C THR A 261 20.62 -9.17 -13.55
N ILE A 262 19.81 -9.09 -12.50
CA ILE A 262 18.43 -8.62 -12.59
C ILE A 262 18.41 -7.11 -12.86
N ASN A 263 19.30 -6.34 -12.22
CA ASN A 263 19.41 -4.91 -12.44
C ASN A 263 19.76 -4.56 -13.89
N ASP A 264 20.60 -5.35 -14.56
CA ASP A 264 20.88 -5.13 -15.98
C ASP A 264 19.63 -5.37 -16.83
N ALA A 265 18.86 -6.44 -16.58
CA ALA A 265 17.62 -6.68 -17.31
C ALA A 265 16.58 -5.57 -17.12
N LEU A 266 16.48 -5.01 -15.92
CA LEU A 266 15.59 -3.88 -15.61
C LEU A 266 16.07 -2.58 -16.24
N ARG A 267 17.39 -2.33 -16.30
CA ARG A 267 17.97 -1.15 -16.96
C ARG A 267 17.60 -1.04 -18.43
N PHE A 268 17.41 -2.18 -19.11
CA PHE A 268 16.97 -2.24 -20.51
C PHE A 268 15.45 -2.33 -20.67
N TYR A 269 14.67 -2.12 -19.60
CA TYR A 269 13.22 -2.00 -19.71
C TYR A 269 12.85 -0.89 -20.71
N PRO A 270 12.06 -1.19 -21.76
CA PRO A 270 11.80 -0.23 -22.81
C PRO A 270 10.86 0.90 -22.34
N LYS A 271 11.22 2.14 -22.69
CA LYS A 271 10.36 3.31 -22.43
C LYS A 271 9.00 3.12 -23.10
N ASN A 272 7.92 3.46 -22.40
CA ASN A 272 6.55 3.38 -22.88
C ASN A 272 6.09 1.97 -23.31
N TYR A 273 6.69 0.91 -22.76
CA TYR A 273 6.28 -0.46 -23.04
C TYR A 273 4.77 -0.66 -22.78
N LYS A 274 4.11 -1.38 -23.67
CA LYS A 274 2.68 -1.70 -23.58
C LYS A 274 2.51 -3.19 -23.36
N GLY A 275 1.67 -3.54 -22.40
CA GLY A 275 1.45 -4.94 -21.99
C GLY A 275 2.42 -5.40 -20.90
N ARG A 276 2.54 -6.72 -20.75
CA ARG A 276 3.35 -7.35 -19.70
C ARG A 276 4.78 -7.57 -20.14
N TYR A 277 5.75 -7.09 -19.35
CA TYR A 277 7.17 -7.29 -19.60
C TYR A 277 7.68 -8.46 -18.77
N THR A 278 7.99 -9.56 -19.44
CA THR A 278 8.32 -10.83 -18.77
C THR A 278 9.83 -11.01 -18.63
N ILE A 279 10.31 -11.19 -17.41
CA ILE A 279 11.72 -11.44 -17.07
C ILE A 279 11.82 -12.85 -16.48
N TYR A 280 12.54 -13.72 -17.18
CA TYR A 280 12.89 -15.04 -16.67
C TYR A 280 14.25 -14.98 -15.97
N VAL A 281 14.29 -15.31 -14.69
CA VAL A 281 15.51 -15.40 -13.89
C VAL A 281 15.84 -16.86 -13.67
N LYS A 282 16.93 -17.34 -14.25
CA LYS A 282 17.34 -18.75 -14.09
C LYS A 282 17.82 -19.03 -12.67
N ALA A 283 17.94 -20.32 -12.34
CA ALA A 283 18.53 -20.78 -11.09
C ALA A 283 19.88 -20.10 -10.81
N GLY A 284 20.02 -19.60 -9.59
CA GLY A 284 21.16 -18.79 -9.17
C GLY A 284 20.87 -18.01 -7.89
N THR A 285 21.94 -17.52 -7.28
CA THR A 285 21.89 -16.64 -6.11
C THR A 285 22.37 -15.25 -6.52
N TYR A 286 21.42 -14.36 -6.73
CA TYR A 286 21.61 -12.99 -7.19
C TYR A 286 21.78 -12.08 -5.98
N ARG A 287 23.03 -11.76 -5.65
CA ARG A 287 23.34 -10.80 -4.57
C ARG A 287 23.23 -9.37 -5.09
N GLU A 288 22.03 -8.82 -5.03
CA GLU A 288 21.68 -7.54 -5.63
C GLU A 288 20.67 -6.79 -4.76
N HIS A 289 20.80 -5.47 -4.71
CA HIS A 289 19.70 -4.58 -4.34
C HIS A 289 18.92 -4.23 -5.59
N VAL A 290 17.65 -4.63 -5.66
CA VAL A 290 16.83 -4.48 -6.86
C VAL A 290 15.67 -3.52 -6.59
N ILE A 291 15.47 -2.58 -7.50
CA ILE A 291 14.30 -1.68 -7.50
C ILE A 291 13.61 -1.79 -8.86
N VAL A 292 12.38 -2.30 -8.87
CA VAL A 292 11.49 -2.21 -10.03
C VAL A 292 10.84 -0.82 -9.97
N GLU A 293 11.48 0.15 -10.63
CA GLU A 293 11.11 1.56 -10.54
C GLU A 293 9.69 1.85 -11.03
N LYS A 294 9.12 2.98 -10.59
CA LYS A 294 7.75 3.42 -10.95
C LYS A 294 7.45 3.34 -12.46
N HIS A 295 8.40 3.64 -13.33
CA HIS A 295 8.17 3.62 -14.79
C HIS A 295 8.08 2.21 -15.38
N MET A 296 8.51 1.18 -14.64
CA MET A 296 8.56 -0.23 -15.03
C MET A 296 7.24 -0.94 -14.69
N GLN A 297 6.19 -0.60 -15.43
CA GLN A 297 4.83 -1.08 -15.21
C GLN A 297 4.61 -2.51 -15.76
N ASN A 298 3.74 -3.29 -15.12
CA ASN A 298 3.35 -4.64 -15.55
C ASN A 298 4.52 -5.62 -15.76
N VAL A 299 5.58 -5.51 -14.94
CA VAL A 299 6.68 -6.47 -14.97
C VAL A 299 6.23 -7.79 -14.36
N PHE A 300 6.44 -8.89 -15.08
CA PHE A 300 6.27 -10.24 -14.56
C PHE A 300 7.64 -10.92 -14.49
N MET A 301 8.09 -11.20 -13.28
CA MET A 301 9.36 -11.87 -13.02
C MET A 301 9.08 -13.31 -12.54
N TYR A 302 9.78 -14.28 -13.11
CA TYR A 302 9.66 -15.66 -12.64
C TYR A 302 10.99 -16.41 -12.61
N GLY A 303 11.09 -17.35 -11.67
CA GLY A 303 12.27 -18.17 -11.45
C GLY A 303 12.10 -19.65 -11.82
N ASP A 304 13.16 -20.42 -11.59
CA ASP A 304 13.18 -21.89 -11.69
C ASP A 304 12.68 -22.60 -10.42
N GLY A 305 12.09 -21.85 -9.48
CA GLY A 305 11.62 -22.33 -8.18
C GLY A 305 12.26 -21.54 -7.03
N PRO A 306 11.54 -21.32 -5.92
CA PRO A 306 12.03 -20.49 -4.82
C PRO A 306 13.20 -21.14 -4.05
N THR A 307 13.47 -22.44 -4.26
CA THR A 307 14.66 -23.12 -3.73
C THR A 307 15.88 -23.03 -4.66
N LYS A 308 15.70 -22.55 -5.90
CA LYS A 308 16.75 -22.50 -6.94
C LYS A 308 17.10 -21.09 -7.40
N THR A 309 16.12 -20.18 -7.40
CA THR A 309 16.27 -18.81 -7.87
C THR A 309 16.04 -17.85 -6.72
N SER A 310 17.08 -17.11 -6.32
CA SER A 310 16.98 -16.20 -5.18
C SER A 310 17.67 -14.86 -5.40
N VAL A 311 17.02 -13.79 -4.95
CA VAL A 311 17.64 -12.48 -4.74
C VAL A 311 17.96 -12.33 -3.25
N THR A 312 19.21 -12.00 -2.93
CA THR A 312 19.70 -11.95 -1.54
C THR A 312 20.46 -10.66 -1.26
N GLY A 313 20.26 -10.10 -0.07
CA GLY A 313 20.99 -8.96 0.48
C GLY A 313 21.17 -9.11 1.98
N ASP A 314 21.94 -8.23 2.61
CA ASP A 314 22.27 -8.28 4.04
C ASP A 314 22.29 -6.89 4.69
N VAL A 315 21.64 -5.91 4.06
CA VAL A 315 21.53 -4.55 4.60
C VAL A 315 20.54 -4.53 5.74
N SER A 316 20.91 -3.89 6.84
CA SER A 316 20.07 -3.70 8.01
C SER A 316 20.26 -2.31 8.63
N VAL A 317 19.30 -1.89 9.46
CA VAL A 317 19.39 -0.61 10.18
C VAL A 317 20.64 -0.54 11.04
N ILE A 318 20.91 -1.57 11.85
CA ILE A 318 22.04 -1.58 12.79
C ILE A 318 23.39 -1.63 12.08
N PHE A 319 23.56 -2.50 11.09
CA PHE A 319 24.86 -2.69 10.45
C PHE A 319 25.20 -1.58 9.46
N ASN A 320 24.20 -0.99 8.81
CA ASN A 320 24.41 -0.01 7.74
C ASN A 320 24.06 1.42 8.14
N LYS A 321 23.50 1.64 9.35
CA LYS A 321 23.06 2.97 9.83
C LYS A 321 22.16 3.67 8.81
N THR A 322 21.15 2.94 8.35
CA THR A 322 20.22 3.38 7.31
C THR A 322 18.78 3.20 7.80
N ASP A 323 17.83 3.75 7.05
CA ASP A 323 16.41 3.65 7.40
C ASP A 323 15.84 2.30 6.97
N THR A 324 14.85 1.80 7.71
CA THR A 324 14.19 0.51 7.46
C THR A 324 13.82 0.29 5.99
N TRP A 325 13.22 1.29 5.33
CA TRP A 325 12.80 1.17 3.93
C TRP A 325 13.95 0.97 2.93
N ARG A 326 15.16 1.46 3.25
CA ARG A 326 16.37 1.33 2.41
C ARG A 326 17.04 -0.04 2.55
N THR A 327 16.69 -0.80 3.59
CA THR A 327 17.25 -2.14 3.82
C THR A 327 16.70 -3.20 2.86
N ALA A 328 15.62 -2.87 2.13
CA ALA A 328 14.95 -3.78 1.21
C ALA A 328 15.93 -4.38 0.19
N THR A 329 16.05 -5.71 0.19
CA THR A 329 16.78 -6.44 -0.85
C THR A 329 16.08 -6.28 -2.20
N PHE A 330 14.76 -6.38 -2.23
CA PHE A 330 13.94 -6.19 -3.43
C PHE A 330 12.82 -5.19 -3.17
N SER A 331 12.73 -4.14 -3.98
CA SER A 331 11.70 -3.10 -3.91
C SER A 331 10.86 -3.06 -5.18
N VAL A 332 9.54 -2.94 -5.04
CA VAL A 332 8.59 -2.87 -6.16
C VAL A 332 7.81 -1.56 -6.12
N GLU A 333 8.11 -0.67 -7.06
CA GLU A 333 7.46 0.65 -7.21
C GLU A 333 6.58 0.75 -8.46
N GLY A 334 6.81 -0.05 -9.50
CA GLY A 334 5.97 -0.09 -10.71
C GLY A 334 4.71 -0.94 -10.54
N ASN A 335 3.54 -0.42 -10.95
CA ASN A 335 2.24 -1.10 -10.73
C ASN A 335 2.08 -2.35 -11.59
N GLY A 336 1.20 -3.25 -11.15
CA GLY A 336 0.90 -4.52 -11.83
C GLY A 336 2.05 -5.52 -11.79
N PHE A 337 2.99 -5.36 -10.85
CA PHE A 337 4.12 -6.27 -10.71
C PHE A 337 3.66 -7.67 -10.32
N MET A 338 4.36 -8.66 -10.87
CA MET A 338 4.19 -10.05 -10.50
C MET A 338 5.51 -10.75 -10.28
N ALA A 339 5.55 -11.58 -9.24
CA ALA A 339 6.62 -12.54 -9.03
C ALA A 339 6.08 -13.97 -8.94
N LYS A 340 6.81 -14.91 -9.51
CA LYS A 340 6.49 -16.34 -9.41
C LYS A 340 7.74 -17.20 -9.22
N GLU A 341 7.69 -18.20 -8.34
CA GLU A 341 8.73 -19.23 -8.21
C GLU A 341 10.13 -18.64 -7.92
N MET A 342 10.19 -17.65 -7.02
CA MET A 342 11.41 -16.93 -6.64
C MET A 342 11.53 -16.77 -5.12
N LYS A 343 12.77 -16.65 -4.64
CA LYS A 343 13.06 -16.27 -3.25
C LYS A 343 13.58 -14.83 -3.16
N PHE A 344 13.05 -14.08 -2.22
CA PHE A 344 13.52 -12.77 -1.79
C PHE A 344 14.01 -12.90 -0.35
N GLU A 345 15.26 -12.59 -0.08
CA GLU A 345 15.88 -12.91 1.20
C GLU A 345 16.78 -11.79 1.71
N ASN A 346 16.64 -11.44 2.99
CA ASN A 346 17.61 -10.61 3.70
C ASN A 346 18.33 -11.45 4.77
N THR A 347 19.66 -11.56 4.66
CA THR A 347 20.52 -12.41 5.49
C THR A 347 21.25 -11.64 6.58
N ALA A 348 20.85 -10.40 6.90
CA ALA A 348 21.44 -9.65 8.02
C ALA A 348 21.33 -10.38 9.37
N GLY A 349 20.33 -11.25 9.51
CA GLY A 349 20.11 -12.04 10.72
C GLY A 349 19.44 -11.22 11.84
N PRO A 350 19.09 -11.87 12.97
CA PRO A 350 18.32 -11.23 14.02
C PRO A 350 19.10 -10.16 14.81
N VAL A 351 20.43 -10.14 14.71
CA VAL A 351 21.29 -9.10 15.32
C VAL A 351 21.25 -7.80 14.50
N GLY A 352 20.97 -7.89 13.20
CA GLY A 352 20.86 -6.72 12.32
C GLY A 352 19.63 -5.85 12.59
N GLU A 353 18.70 -6.33 13.43
CA GLU A 353 17.35 -5.78 13.64
C GLU A 353 16.59 -5.61 12.33
N GLN A 354 15.99 -4.45 12.04
CA GLN A 354 15.17 -4.23 10.86
C GLN A 354 15.98 -4.47 9.58
N ALA A 355 15.54 -5.43 8.77
CA ALA A 355 16.21 -5.88 7.56
C ALA A 355 15.20 -6.44 6.55
N VAL A 356 14.71 -5.59 5.66
CA VAL A 356 13.63 -5.91 4.74
C VAL A 356 14.12 -6.83 3.61
N ALA A 357 13.41 -7.93 3.39
CA ALA A 357 13.64 -8.81 2.24
C ALA A 357 12.89 -8.29 1.01
N LEU A 358 11.61 -7.94 1.19
CA LEU A 358 10.73 -7.47 0.13
C LEU A 358 9.93 -6.25 0.58
N ARG A 359 10.02 -5.15 -0.18
CA ARG A 359 9.22 -3.93 -0.02
C ARG A 359 8.33 -3.72 -1.23
N VAL A 360 7.03 -3.55 -1.02
CA VAL A 360 6.05 -3.44 -2.11
C VAL A 360 5.17 -2.21 -1.93
N GLN A 361 5.16 -1.35 -2.93
CA GLN A 361 4.21 -0.24 -3.10
C GLN A 361 3.58 -0.28 -4.50
N SER A 362 3.58 -1.44 -5.16
CA SER A 362 2.95 -1.64 -6.46
C SER A 362 1.47 -1.92 -6.28
N GLU A 363 0.64 -1.09 -6.89
CA GLU A 363 -0.80 -1.33 -7.01
C GLU A 363 -1.08 -2.56 -7.87
N MET A 364 -2.07 -3.37 -7.44
CA MET A 364 -2.43 -4.65 -8.06
C MET A 364 -1.22 -5.59 -8.26
N SER A 365 -0.38 -5.73 -7.24
CA SER A 365 0.76 -6.66 -7.27
C SER A 365 0.39 -8.06 -6.78
N ALA A 366 1.06 -9.08 -7.34
CA ALA A 366 0.88 -10.46 -6.88
C ALA A 366 2.17 -11.29 -6.80
N PHE A 367 2.23 -12.16 -5.79
CA PHE A 367 3.35 -13.06 -5.54
C PHE A 367 2.81 -14.49 -5.41
N TYR A 368 3.31 -15.42 -6.23
CA TYR A 368 2.83 -16.80 -6.29
C TYR A 368 3.97 -17.79 -6.19
N HIS A 369 3.91 -18.72 -5.22
CA HIS A 369 5.02 -19.68 -4.98
C HIS A 369 6.35 -18.96 -4.71
N CYS A 370 6.31 -17.92 -3.88
CA CYS A 370 7.51 -17.16 -3.52
C CYS A 370 7.95 -17.46 -2.09
N HIS A 371 9.26 -17.45 -1.83
CA HIS A 371 9.81 -17.43 -0.48
C HIS A 371 10.22 -15.99 -0.14
N ILE A 372 9.77 -15.45 0.99
CA ILE A 372 10.10 -14.11 1.47
C ILE A 372 10.67 -14.28 2.87
N LEU A 373 12.00 -14.29 2.96
CA LEU A 373 12.71 -14.78 4.16
C LEU A 373 13.57 -13.70 4.78
N GLY A 374 13.46 -13.51 6.10
CA GLY A 374 14.30 -12.62 6.86
C GLY A 374 14.15 -12.87 8.37
N ASN A 375 14.45 -11.83 9.16
CA ASN A 375 14.22 -11.82 10.61
C ASN A 375 13.22 -10.70 10.95
N GLN A 376 13.70 -9.58 11.47
CA GLN A 376 12.84 -8.44 11.79
C GLN A 376 12.52 -7.65 10.51
N ASP A 377 11.26 -7.25 10.36
CA ASP A 377 10.75 -6.42 9.25
C ASP A 377 10.88 -7.09 7.86
N THR A 378 10.65 -8.40 7.76
CA THR A 378 10.89 -9.19 6.54
C THR A 378 10.10 -8.72 5.30
N LEU A 379 8.78 -8.56 5.44
CA LEU A 379 7.86 -8.15 4.37
C LEU A 379 7.25 -6.79 4.70
N TYR A 380 7.63 -5.77 3.93
CA TYR A 380 7.05 -4.44 4.01
C TYR A 380 5.98 -4.25 2.93
N TYR A 381 4.71 -4.47 3.26
CA TYR A 381 3.56 -4.18 2.39
C TYR A 381 3.22 -2.67 2.44
N GLN A 382 4.15 -1.86 1.92
CA GLN A 382 4.19 -0.42 2.15
C GLN A 382 2.94 0.34 1.72
N ALA A 383 2.40 0.10 0.53
CA ALA A 383 1.21 0.82 0.05
C ALA A 383 0.39 -0.04 -0.93
N HIS A 384 -0.84 0.38 -1.23
CA HIS A 384 -1.67 -0.19 -2.31
C HIS A 384 -2.14 -1.64 -2.12
N ARG A 385 -2.89 -2.18 -3.09
CA ARG A 385 -3.43 -3.55 -3.09
C ARG A 385 -2.39 -4.58 -3.51
N GLN A 386 -2.21 -5.60 -2.68
CA GLN A 386 -1.21 -6.65 -2.85
C GLN A 386 -1.77 -8.03 -2.50
N PHE A 387 -1.36 -9.06 -3.23
CA PHE A 387 -1.82 -10.44 -3.02
C PHE A 387 -0.65 -11.43 -2.99
N TYR A 388 -0.63 -12.28 -1.96
CA TYR A 388 0.41 -13.29 -1.76
C TYR A 388 -0.26 -14.66 -1.69
N ARG A 389 0.18 -15.62 -2.50
CA ARG A 389 -0.46 -16.94 -2.60
C ARG A 389 0.55 -18.07 -2.63
N ASN A 390 0.31 -19.06 -1.77
CA ASN A 390 1.20 -20.22 -1.61
C ASN A 390 2.66 -19.78 -1.47
N CYS A 391 2.87 -18.78 -0.62
CA CYS A 391 4.18 -18.27 -0.29
C CYS A 391 4.67 -18.89 1.02
N VAL A 392 5.98 -18.80 1.25
CA VAL A 392 6.59 -19.02 2.56
C VAL A 392 7.12 -17.68 3.04
N ILE A 393 6.65 -17.20 4.19
CA ILE A 393 7.08 -15.94 4.78
C ILE A 393 7.64 -16.23 6.16
N SER A 394 8.90 -15.88 6.43
CA SER A 394 9.53 -16.19 7.72
C SER A 394 10.19 -14.98 8.36
N GLY A 395 10.05 -14.83 9.67
CA GLY A 395 10.74 -13.77 10.42
C GLY A 395 10.52 -13.85 11.93
N THR A 396 10.85 -12.77 12.64
CA THR A 396 10.85 -12.73 14.12
C THR A 396 9.94 -11.64 14.68
N ILE A 397 10.34 -10.38 14.53
CA ILE A 397 9.65 -9.20 15.07
C ILE A 397 9.07 -8.42 13.89
N ASP A 398 7.80 -8.06 13.97
CA ASP A 398 7.06 -7.26 12.99
C ASP A 398 7.29 -7.70 11.54
N PHE A 399 7.46 -9.01 11.32
CA PHE A 399 8.04 -9.47 10.05
C PHE A 399 7.06 -9.41 8.87
N ILE A 400 5.78 -9.16 9.13
CA ILE A 400 4.78 -8.75 8.13
C ILE A 400 4.20 -7.40 8.60
N PHE A 401 4.69 -6.30 8.03
CA PHE A 401 4.32 -4.95 8.46
C PHE A 401 4.07 -4.03 7.27
N GLY A 402 3.29 -2.98 7.47
CA GLY A 402 3.00 -2.06 6.38
C GLY A 402 1.80 -1.17 6.57
N LEU A 403 1.55 -0.36 5.55
CA LEU A 403 0.47 0.64 5.50
C LEU A 403 -0.50 0.35 4.34
N GLY A 404 -0.19 -0.62 3.48
CA GLY A 404 -0.99 -1.00 2.31
C GLY A 404 -2.16 -1.93 2.63
N ARG A 405 -2.69 -2.55 1.58
CA ARG A 405 -3.85 -3.47 1.62
C ARG A 405 -3.41 -4.84 1.11
N ALA A 406 -2.94 -5.69 2.03
CA ALA A 406 -2.33 -6.97 1.71
C ALA A 406 -3.23 -8.14 2.09
N LEU A 407 -3.38 -9.11 1.19
CA LEU A 407 -4.03 -10.39 1.48
C LEU A 407 -3.06 -11.53 1.20
N ILE A 408 -2.75 -12.30 2.24
CA ILE A 408 -1.92 -13.50 2.20
C ILE A 408 -2.86 -14.70 2.28
N GLN A 409 -2.93 -15.46 1.20
CA GLN A 409 -3.82 -16.61 1.08
C GLN A 409 -3.01 -17.88 1.01
N ASP A 410 -3.40 -18.86 1.82
CA ASP A 410 -3.08 -20.27 1.62
C ASP A 410 -1.58 -20.47 1.42
N SER A 411 -0.85 -19.98 2.45
CA SER A 411 0.59 -19.77 2.55
C SER A 411 1.08 -20.24 3.93
N GLU A 412 2.40 -20.39 4.07
CA GLU A 412 3.04 -20.75 5.33
C GLU A 412 3.77 -19.54 5.94
N ILE A 413 3.49 -19.28 7.21
CA ILE A 413 4.02 -18.17 8.00
C ILE A 413 4.88 -18.79 9.11
N ILE A 414 6.19 -18.67 8.98
CA ILE A 414 7.17 -19.34 9.83
C ILE A 414 7.77 -18.35 10.83
N VAL A 415 7.50 -18.55 12.12
CA VAL A 415 8.06 -17.72 13.19
C VAL A 415 9.40 -18.27 13.62
N ARG A 416 10.46 -17.50 13.41
CA ARG A 416 11.85 -17.90 13.69
C ARG A 416 12.23 -17.64 15.15
N LYS A 417 13.34 -18.25 15.58
CA LYS A 417 13.98 -17.88 16.85
C LYS A 417 14.58 -16.46 16.72
N PRO A 418 14.23 -15.51 17.61
CA PRO A 418 14.84 -14.18 17.61
C PRO A 418 16.26 -14.24 18.20
N SER A 419 16.95 -13.10 18.22
CA SER A 419 18.27 -12.98 18.87
C SER A 419 18.15 -13.25 20.38
N GLU A 420 19.25 -13.72 20.99
CA GLU A 420 19.29 -14.13 22.41
C GLU A 420 18.84 -13.03 23.40
N ASN A 421 18.92 -11.75 23.01
CA ASN A 421 18.50 -10.60 23.82
C ASN A 421 17.01 -10.22 23.66
N LYS A 422 16.27 -10.84 22.73
CA LYS A 422 14.84 -10.56 22.52
C LYS A 422 14.03 -11.74 23.06
N THR A 423 12.98 -11.42 23.80
CA THR A 423 12.12 -12.43 24.45
C THR A 423 10.77 -12.58 23.77
N THR A 424 10.56 -11.86 22.67
CA THR A 424 9.28 -11.81 21.96
C THR A 424 9.44 -11.94 20.45
N ASN A 425 8.44 -12.56 19.83
CA ASN A 425 8.20 -12.55 18.40
C ASN A 425 6.83 -11.95 18.12
N ILE A 426 6.72 -11.24 17.01
CA ILE A 426 5.51 -10.56 16.57
C ILE A 426 5.30 -10.87 15.09
N VAL A 427 4.19 -11.53 14.75
CA VAL A 427 3.91 -11.90 13.36
C VAL A 427 3.55 -10.67 12.51
N THR A 428 2.60 -9.85 12.97
CA THR A 428 2.14 -8.69 12.20
C THR A 428 2.28 -7.35 12.92
N ALA A 429 2.52 -6.29 12.15
CA ALA A 429 2.51 -4.91 12.63
C ALA A 429 1.84 -3.98 11.60
N ASP A 430 0.51 -3.85 11.68
CA ASP A 430 -0.23 -3.01 10.75
C ASP A 430 -0.19 -1.53 11.14
N GLY A 431 0.07 -0.69 10.13
CA GLY A 431 0.33 0.74 10.27
C GLY A 431 -0.86 1.64 9.96
N ARG A 432 -2.08 1.13 9.80
CA ARG A 432 -3.23 1.98 9.42
C ARG A 432 -3.45 3.14 10.40
N THR A 433 -3.45 4.37 9.86
CA THR A 433 -3.49 5.63 10.62
C THR A 433 -4.86 6.32 10.65
N TYR A 434 -5.84 5.86 9.85
CA TYR A 434 -7.15 6.50 9.75
C TYR A 434 -8.31 5.48 9.68
N PRO A 435 -9.42 5.66 10.45
CA PRO A 435 -10.46 4.65 10.62
C PRO A 435 -11.32 4.39 9.38
N LYS A 436 -11.39 5.32 8.42
CA LYS A 436 -12.12 5.11 7.15
C LYS A 436 -11.23 4.65 5.99
N ASN A 437 -9.91 4.60 6.16
CA ASN A 437 -9.01 4.08 5.12
C ASN A 437 -9.28 2.58 4.83
N THR A 438 -9.16 2.10 3.60
CA THR A 438 -9.43 0.69 3.24
C THR A 438 -8.23 -0.25 3.42
N THR A 439 -7.09 0.25 3.89
CA THR A 439 -5.85 -0.51 4.13
C THR A 439 -5.92 -1.51 5.29
N GLY A 440 -4.94 -2.40 5.39
CA GLY A 440 -4.85 -3.43 6.41
C GLY A 440 -4.29 -4.75 5.86
N LEU A 441 -4.15 -5.73 6.76
CA LEU A 441 -3.65 -7.06 6.46
C LEU A 441 -4.72 -8.13 6.68
N VAL A 442 -4.83 -9.06 5.74
CA VAL A 442 -5.63 -10.28 5.87
C VAL A 442 -4.74 -11.50 5.67
N ILE A 443 -4.76 -12.43 6.62
CA ILE A 443 -4.14 -13.75 6.54
C ILE A 443 -5.29 -14.77 6.48
N GLN A 444 -5.45 -15.42 5.33
CA GLN A 444 -6.56 -16.34 5.06
C GLN A 444 -6.04 -17.75 4.73
N ASN A 445 -6.58 -18.77 5.39
CA ASN A 445 -6.26 -20.18 5.15
C ASN A 445 -4.76 -20.50 5.22
N CYS A 446 -4.01 -19.77 6.04
CA CYS A 446 -2.56 -19.94 6.17
C CYS A 446 -2.21 -20.89 7.34
N LYS A 447 -0.94 -21.26 7.43
CA LYS A 447 -0.37 -21.97 8.60
C LYS A 447 0.61 -21.05 9.31
N ILE A 448 0.38 -20.78 10.59
CA ILE A 448 1.31 -20.04 11.46
C ILE A 448 2.02 -21.07 12.34
N VAL A 449 3.31 -21.29 12.09
CA VAL A 449 4.10 -22.38 12.67
C VAL A 449 5.45 -21.89 13.18
N PRO A 450 6.05 -22.53 14.19
CA PRO A 450 7.40 -22.21 14.64
C PRO A 450 8.45 -22.82 13.71
N ASP A 451 9.55 -22.11 13.48
CA ASP A 451 10.75 -22.65 12.85
C ASP A 451 11.38 -23.74 13.73
N VAL A 452 12.18 -24.62 13.11
CA VAL A 452 12.86 -25.72 13.78
C VAL A 452 13.71 -25.27 14.98
N GLU A 453 14.34 -24.09 14.91
CA GLU A 453 15.15 -23.55 16.00
C GLU A 453 14.32 -22.93 17.14
N LEU A 454 13.08 -22.50 16.84
CA LEU A 454 12.16 -21.97 17.85
C LEU A 454 11.53 -23.11 18.65
N ILE A 455 11.24 -24.27 18.04
CA ILE A 455 10.52 -25.40 18.66
C ILE A 455 11.00 -25.74 20.09
N PRO A 456 12.31 -25.90 20.37
CA PRO A 456 12.80 -26.29 21.70
C PRO A 456 12.60 -25.22 22.78
N VAL A 457 12.42 -23.96 22.38
CA VAL A 457 12.34 -22.79 23.27
C VAL A 457 11.04 -22.00 23.11
N ARG A 458 10.07 -22.50 22.33
CA ARG A 458 8.86 -21.79 21.90
C ARG A 458 7.93 -21.36 23.04
N PHE A 459 8.02 -22.00 24.21
CA PHE A 459 7.29 -21.60 25.42
C PHE A 459 8.07 -20.64 26.33
N LYS A 460 9.37 -20.44 26.07
CA LYS A 460 10.21 -19.46 26.77
C LYS A 460 10.21 -18.10 26.06
N ILE A 461 10.05 -18.11 24.73
CA ILE A 461 9.98 -16.92 23.88
C ILE A 461 8.51 -16.66 23.55
N LYS A 462 7.97 -15.52 24.00
CA LYS A 462 6.55 -15.22 23.80
C LYS A 462 6.29 -14.82 22.35
N SER A 463 5.38 -15.50 21.69
CA SER A 463 5.01 -15.17 20.30
C SER A 463 3.56 -14.70 20.22
N TYR A 464 3.31 -13.64 19.45
CA TYR A 464 1.99 -13.03 19.28
C TYR A 464 1.61 -12.95 17.80
N LEU A 465 0.30 -13.01 17.54
CA LEU A 465 -0.30 -12.82 16.21
C LEU A 465 0.03 -11.45 15.61
N GLY A 466 0.22 -10.44 16.46
CA GLY A 466 0.63 -9.12 16.02
C GLY A 466 0.56 -8.08 17.12
N ARG A 467 0.89 -6.84 16.74
CA ARG A 467 0.71 -5.62 17.54
C ARG A 467 0.34 -4.45 16.63
N SER A 468 -0.22 -3.41 17.20
CA SER A 468 -0.66 -2.23 16.45
C SER A 468 0.46 -1.21 16.32
N TRP A 469 1.04 -1.06 15.13
CA TRP A 469 2.08 -0.05 14.87
C TRP A 469 1.51 1.38 14.88
N LYS A 470 0.26 1.54 14.42
CA LYS A 470 -0.45 2.82 14.39
C LYS A 470 -1.89 2.69 14.93
N PRO A 471 -2.58 3.82 15.24
CA PRO A 471 -3.78 3.78 16.09
C PRO A 471 -4.98 3.00 15.55
N TYR A 472 -5.09 2.84 14.24
CA TYR A 472 -6.22 2.19 13.59
C TYR A 472 -5.81 0.90 12.87
N ALA A 473 -4.71 0.28 13.34
CA ALA A 473 -4.16 -0.96 12.82
C ALA A 473 -5.27 -1.99 12.58
N ARG A 474 -5.25 -2.63 11.42
CA ARG A 474 -6.24 -3.61 11.00
C ARG A 474 -5.57 -4.88 10.50
N THR A 475 -5.68 -5.94 11.28
CA THR A 475 -5.23 -7.28 10.90
C THR A 475 -6.38 -8.27 11.10
N VAL A 476 -6.64 -9.11 10.10
CA VAL A 476 -7.63 -10.20 10.19
C VAL A 476 -6.94 -11.52 9.90
N ILE A 477 -6.98 -12.45 10.85
CA ILE A 477 -6.48 -13.82 10.70
C ILE A 477 -7.67 -14.75 10.66
N MET A 478 -7.91 -15.41 9.53
CA MET A 478 -9.09 -16.23 9.33
C MET A 478 -8.82 -17.55 8.62
N GLU A 479 -9.62 -18.57 8.94
CA GLU A 479 -9.54 -19.92 8.37
C GLU A 479 -8.15 -20.57 8.53
N SER A 480 -7.31 -20.04 9.41
CA SER A 480 -5.89 -20.37 9.46
C SER A 480 -5.57 -21.36 10.57
N TYR A 481 -4.56 -22.21 10.34
CA TYR A 481 -3.98 -23.05 11.37
C TYR A 481 -3.00 -22.23 12.23
N ILE A 482 -3.14 -22.28 13.54
CA ILE A 482 -2.28 -21.61 14.51
C ILE A 482 -1.72 -22.66 15.48
N ASP A 483 -0.40 -22.82 15.49
CA ASP A 483 0.29 -23.79 16.34
C ASP A 483 0.41 -23.32 17.82
N ASP A 484 0.91 -24.18 18.71
CA ASP A 484 0.76 -24.11 20.18
C ASP A 484 1.55 -23.00 20.88
N PHE A 485 2.42 -22.31 20.16
CA PHE A 485 3.40 -21.36 20.71
C PHE A 485 2.89 -19.91 20.79
N ILE A 486 1.76 -19.61 20.16
CA ILE A 486 1.11 -18.31 20.27
C ILE A 486 0.53 -18.16 21.67
N GLN A 487 0.85 -17.03 22.33
CA GLN A 487 0.37 -16.76 23.68
C GLN A 487 -1.17 -16.71 23.73
N PRO A 488 -1.81 -17.15 24.82
CA PRO A 488 -3.27 -17.08 24.97
C PRO A 488 -3.86 -15.69 24.73
N GLU A 489 -3.13 -14.64 25.13
CA GLU A 489 -3.42 -13.23 24.88
C GLU A 489 -3.62 -12.93 23.38
N GLY A 490 -2.92 -13.65 22.51
CA GLY A 490 -2.97 -13.56 21.05
C GLY A 490 -2.28 -12.32 20.49
N TRP A 491 -2.64 -11.13 20.99
CA TRP A 491 -2.20 -9.84 20.49
C TRP A 491 -1.37 -9.10 21.55
N ALA A 492 -0.26 -8.49 21.14
CA ALA A 492 0.60 -7.71 22.02
C ALA A 492 0.25 -6.22 21.97
N ARG A 493 0.51 -5.52 23.07
CA ARG A 493 0.52 -4.05 23.10
C ARG A 493 1.78 -3.53 22.40
N TRP A 494 1.70 -2.33 21.81
CA TRP A 494 2.86 -1.69 21.18
C TRP A 494 3.95 -1.35 22.21
N ASN A 495 3.56 -0.68 23.30
CA ASN A 495 4.37 -0.45 24.50
C ASN A 495 3.46 -0.18 25.71
N ASP A 496 4.03 -0.12 26.92
CA ASP A 496 3.29 0.06 28.18
C ASP A 496 2.59 1.41 28.32
N THR A 497 2.96 2.42 27.51
CA THR A 497 2.45 3.80 27.59
C THR A 497 1.44 4.16 26.49
N HIS A 498 1.35 3.35 25.42
CA HIS A 498 0.49 3.59 24.26
C HIS A 498 -0.29 2.32 23.92
N SER A 499 -1.33 2.02 24.69
CA SER A 499 -2.30 0.97 24.34
C SER A 499 -3.28 1.49 23.30
N GLN A 500 -2.89 1.49 22.03
CA GLN A 500 -3.76 1.87 20.90
C GLN A 500 -4.78 0.78 20.55
N LEU A 501 -4.89 -0.30 21.33
CA LEU A 501 -5.75 -1.44 21.00
C LEU A 501 -7.24 -1.09 20.97
N ASP A 502 -7.71 -0.07 21.68
CA ASP A 502 -9.14 0.27 21.72
C ASP A 502 -9.69 0.82 20.40
N THR A 503 -8.84 1.37 19.53
CA THR A 503 -9.21 1.94 18.22
C THR A 503 -8.87 1.03 17.04
N THR A 504 -8.25 -0.11 17.32
CA THR A 504 -7.78 -1.06 16.29
C THR A 504 -8.89 -1.99 15.81
N PHE A 505 -8.63 -2.74 14.74
CA PHE A 505 -9.48 -3.83 14.29
C PHE A 505 -8.62 -5.08 14.09
N LEU A 506 -8.31 -5.77 15.18
CA LEU A 506 -7.57 -7.02 15.22
C LEU A 506 -8.60 -8.16 15.35
N ALA A 507 -8.73 -9.00 14.32
CA ALA A 507 -9.83 -9.93 14.25
C ALA A 507 -9.42 -11.37 13.94
N GLU A 508 -10.11 -12.32 14.56
CA GLU A 508 -9.99 -13.75 14.29
C GLU A 508 -11.32 -14.34 13.81
N TYR A 509 -11.27 -15.24 12.82
CA TYR A 509 -12.45 -15.97 12.32
C TYR A 509 -12.12 -17.40 11.93
N ASN A 510 -12.78 -18.38 12.55
CA ASN A 510 -12.70 -19.80 12.16
C ASN A 510 -11.26 -20.35 12.04
N ASN A 511 -10.35 -19.86 12.89
CA ASN A 511 -9.02 -20.41 13.01
C ASN A 511 -9.07 -21.76 13.74
N HIS A 512 -8.08 -22.61 13.50
CA HIS A 512 -7.99 -23.95 14.08
C HIS A 512 -6.55 -24.25 14.50
N GLY A 513 -6.35 -25.36 15.21
CA GLY A 513 -5.05 -25.70 15.82
C GLY A 513 -4.95 -25.27 17.28
N PRO A 514 -3.89 -25.71 17.99
CA PRO A 514 -3.76 -25.54 19.44
C PRO A 514 -3.64 -24.07 19.90
N GLY A 515 -3.11 -23.16 19.06
CA GLY A 515 -3.01 -21.73 19.38
C GLY A 515 -4.26 -20.89 19.04
N ALA A 516 -5.29 -21.51 18.44
CA ALA A 516 -6.46 -20.80 17.94
C ALA A 516 -7.55 -20.52 19.00
N ALA A 517 -7.39 -21.01 20.23
CA ALA A 517 -8.36 -20.79 21.30
C ALA A 517 -8.46 -19.29 21.67
N THR A 518 -9.67 -18.72 21.61
CA THR A 518 -9.88 -17.28 21.78
C THR A 518 -10.33 -16.85 23.19
N ASN A 519 -10.59 -17.80 24.08
CA ASN A 519 -11.07 -17.53 25.45
C ASN A 519 -10.06 -16.78 26.34
N GLY A 520 -8.77 -16.88 26.02
CA GLY A 520 -7.68 -16.20 26.72
C GLY A 520 -7.20 -14.89 26.08
N ARG A 521 -7.84 -14.44 24.98
CA ARG A 521 -7.42 -13.23 24.27
C ARG A 521 -7.54 -11.98 25.14
N VAL A 522 -6.70 -11.00 24.84
CA VAL A 522 -6.80 -9.67 25.45
C VAL A 522 -8.20 -9.06 25.21
N LYS A 523 -8.70 -8.24 26.14
CA LYS A 523 -10.11 -7.80 26.20
C LYS A 523 -10.35 -6.38 25.71
N GLU A 524 -9.33 -5.75 25.14
CA GLU A 524 -9.36 -4.41 24.57
C GLU A 524 -10.38 -4.31 23.42
N LYS A 525 -11.00 -3.14 23.26
CA LYS A 525 -12.21 -3.00 22.40
C LYS A 525 -11.96 -3.29 20.92
N GLY A 526 -10.74 -3.08 20.44
CA GLY A 526 -10.37 -3.33 19.04
C GLY A 526 -9.94 -4.77 18.75
N VAL A 527 -10.01 -5.68 19.73
CA VAL A 527 -9.79 -7.12 19.51
C VAL A 527 -11.12 -7.83 19.37
N HIS A 528 -11.27 -8.61 18.29
CA HIS A 528 -12.56 -9.16 17.88
C HIS A 528 -12.47 -10.63 17.50
N VAL A 529 -13.45 -11.42 17.95
CA VAL A 529 -13.81 -12.68 17.31
C VAL A 529 -15.04 -12.40 16.46
N ILE A 530 -14.85 -12.39 15.14
CA ILE A 530 -15.90 -11.90 14.22
C ILE A 530 -16.77 -13.05 13.71
N ASN A 531 -17.98 -12.73 13.26
CA ASN A 531 -18.87 -13.70 12.62
C ASN A 531 -18.62 -13.82 11.10
N ARG A 532 -19.24 -14.81 10.46
CA ARG A 532 -19.11 -15.07 9.01
C ARG A 532 -19.47 -13.87 8.15
N LYS A 533 -20.52 -13.12 8.49
CA LYS A 533 -20.96 -11.95 7.70
C LYS A 533 -19.88 -10.87 7.69
N ARG A 534 -19.25 -10.61 8.85
CA ARG A 534 -18.14 -9.66 8.96
C ARG A 534 -16.88 -10.20 8.31
N ALA A 535 -16.56 -11.48 8.47
CA ALA A 535 -15.40 -12.10 7.83
C ALA A 535 -15.49 -12.07 6.28
N ALA A 536 -16.70 -12.15 5.72
CA ALA A 536 -16.91 -12.11 4.26
C ALA A 536 -16.40 -10.81 3.61
N THR A 537 -16.37 -9.69 4.34
CA THR A 537 -15.82 -8.41 3.83
C THR A 537 -14.30 -8.42 3.71
N PHE A 538 -13.63 -9.40 4.33
CA PHE A 538 -12.18 -9.57 4.31
C PHE A 538 -11.70 -10.62 3.29
N THR A 539 -12.60 -11.23 2.53
CA THR A 539 -12.25 -12.20 1.46
C THR A 539 -11.65 -11.50 0.24
N ALA A 540 -10.95 -12.22 -0.65
CA ALA A 540 -10.28 -11.62 -1.79
C ALA A 540 -11.21 -10.82 -2.72
N ASP A 541 -12.46 -11.29 -2.90
CA ASP A 541 -13.54 -10.60 -3.64
C ASP A 541 -13.69 -9.16 -3.18
N ARG A 542 -13.75 -8.93 -1.87
CA ARG A 542 -14.09 -7.64 -1.27
C ARG A 542 -12.88 -6.87 -0.77
N PHE A 543 -11.93 -7.56 -0.16
CA PHE A 543 -10.79 -6.93 0.49
C PHE A 543 -9.63 -6.63 -0.45
N VAL A 544 -9.53 -7.23 -1.63
CA VAL A 544 -8.57 -6.74 -2.62
C VAL A 544 -9.21 -6.58 -3.99
N SER A 545 -10.55 -6.52 -4.04
CA SER A 545 -11.28 -6.26 -5.29
C SER A 545 -10.93 -7.28 -6.39
N ALA A 546 -10.71 -8.54 -6.00
CA ALA A 546 -10.27 -9.60 -6.91
C ALA A 546 -11.30 -9.91 -8.01
N ASN A 547 -12.59 -9.70 -7.74
CA ASN A 547 -13.70 -9.89 -8.67
C ASN A 547 -13.67 -8.98 -9.90
N TYR A 548 -12.98 -7.84 -9.84
CA TYR A 548 -12.70 -6.98 -11.01
C TYR A 548 -11.68 -7.62 -11.98
N GLY A 549 -11.28 -8.87 -11.69
CA GLY A 549 -10.55 -9.73 -12.58
C GLY A 549 -9.07 -9.42 -12.65
N TRP A 550 -8.52 -8.56 -11.79
CA TRP A 550 -7.09 -8.26 -11.81
C TRP A 550 -6.27 -9.47 -11.41
N LEU A 551 -6.61 -10.19 -10.33
CA LEU A 551 -5.93 -11.45 -10.01
C LEU A 551 -6.05 -12.49 -11.13
N ARG A 552 -7.16 -12.48 -11.87
CA ARG A 552 -7.33 -13.31 -13.06
C ARG A 552 -6.49 -12.84 -14.25
N ARG A 553 -6.29 -11.53 -14.45
CA ARG A 553 -5.30 -10.96 -15.41
C ARG A 553 -3.91 -11.44 -15.09
N LEU A 554 -3.61 -11.49 -13.80
CA LEU A 554 -2.34 -11.95 -13.29
C LEU A 554 -2.25 -13.49 -13.42
N GLY A 555 -3.39 -14.19 -13.43
CA GLY A 555 -3.48 -15.64 -13.50
C GLY A 555 -2.90 -16.33 -12.29
N VAL A 556 -3.01 -15.66 -11.16
CA VAL A 556 -2.66 -16.23 -9.86
C VAL A 556 -3.86 -17.06 -9.39
N PRO A 557 -3.68 -18.35 -9.06
CA PRO A 557 -4.75 -19.15 -8.44
C PRO A 557 -5.23 -18.50 -7.14
N HIS A 558 -6.54 -18.38 -6.94
CA HIS A 558 -7.08 -17.73 -5.74
C HIS A 558 -8.49 -18.20 -5.44
N TYR A 559 -8.89 -18.07 -4.18
CA TYR A 559 -10.28 -18.13 -3.75
C TYR A 559 -10.81 -16.70 -3.63
N LEU A 560 -11.96 -16.43 -4.25
CA LEU A 560 -12.64 -15.14 -4.10
C LEU A 560 -13.27 -14.99 -2.71
N GLY A 561 -13.79 -16.08 -2.15
CA GLY A 561 -14.51 -16.10 -0.88
C GLY A 561 -13.76 -16.88 0.22
N PHE A 562 -14.54 -17.51 1.09
CA PHE A 562 -14.06 -18.49 2.07
C PHE A 562 -13.49 -19.74 1.40
N HIS A 563 -12.56 -20.41 2.07
CA HIS A 563 -12.06 -21.70 1.62
C HIS A 563 -13.19 -22.74 1.64
N GLN A 564 -13.52 -23.32 0.50
CA GLN A 564 -14.45 -24.45 0.43
C GLN A 564 -13.68 -25.71 0.82
N GLN A 565 -14.04 -26.32 1.96
CA GLN A 565 -13.46 -27.57 2.43
C GLN A 565 -13.80 -28.74 1.51
#